data_AF-A0A351J2E2-F1
#
_entry.id   AF-A0A351J2E2-F1
#
_cell.length_a   1.000
_cell.length_b   1.000
_cell.length_c   1.000
_cell.angle_alpha   90.00
_cell.angle_beta   90.00
_cell.angle_gamma   90.00
#
_symmetry.space_group_name_H-M   'P 1'
#
loop_
_entity.id
_entity.type
_entity.pdbx_description
1 polymer ?
#
loop_
_entity_poly.entity_id
_entity_poly.type
_entity_poly.pdbx_seq_one_letter_code
_entity_poly.pdbx_strand_id
1 'polypeptide(L)'
;MNRFEIAGLTVDMDPHMSMLKNRARHYANHKAGEADITIPYREEWYREKSKLHPTLTFEENEYVWSGEEFYLKLLLFRGFMLHASAVVYDGNAYLFSAPSGTGKSTHT
;
A
#
# COMPACT_ATOMS: atom_id res chain seq x y z
N MET A 1 -14.74 1.91 9.04
CA MET A 1 -13.50 2.62 8.66
C MET A 1 -12.61 2.81 9.87
N ASN A 2 -11.40 2.29 9.76
CA ASN A 2 -10.30 2.43 10.71
C ASN A 2 -9.27 3.41 10.14
N ARG A 3 -8.48 4.02 11.03
CA ARG A 3 -7.49 5.03 10.66
C ARG A 3 -6.06 4.49 10.78
N PHE A 4 -5.23 4.86 9.81
CA PHE A 4 -3.84 4.42 9.69
C PHE A 4 -2.90 5.58 9.34
N GLU A 5 -1.63 5.49 9.70
CA GLU A 5 -0.56 6.40 9.28
C GLU A 5 0.36 5.69 8.28
N ILE A 6 0.31 6.09 7.00
CA ILE A 6 1.05 5.44 5.92
C ILE A 6 1.75 6.52 5.10
N ALA A 7 3.07 6.39 4.95
CA ALA A 7 3.91 7.38 4.25
C ALA A 7 3.75 8.83 4.79
N GLY A 8 3.50 8.97 6.10
CA GLY A 8 3.28 10.27 6.74
C GLY A 8 1.88 10.87 6.53
N LEU A 9 0.97 10.15 5.86
CA LEU A 9 -0.40 10.58 5.63
C LEU A 9 -1.38 9.84 6.54
N THR A 10 -2.47 10.51 6.91
CA THR A 10 -3.62 9.87 7.55
C THR A 10 -4.51 9.21 6.51
N VAL A 11 -4.68 7.89 6.64
CA VAL A 11 -5.43 7.07 5.68
C VAL A 11 -6.55 6.36 6.40
N ASP A 12 -7.79 6.66 6.02
CA ASP A 12 -8.96 5.92 6.48
C ASP A 12 -9.26 4.77 5.51
N MET A 13 -9.28 3.54 6.03
CA MET A 13 -9.54 2.33 5.26
C MET A 13 -10.50 1.44 6.02
N ASP A 14 -11.21 0.55 5.32
CA ASP A 14 -12.02 -0.50 5.97
C ASP A 14 -11.56 -1.90 5.55
N PRO A 15 -10.46 -2.42 6.11
CA PRO A 15 -10.00 -3.76 5.79
C PRO A 15 -11.01 -4.81 6.22
N HIS A 16 -11.46 -5.67 5.31
CA HIS A 16 -12.41 -6.74 5.58
C HIS A 16 -11.75 -8.12 5.64
N MET A 17 -10.74 -8.39 4.80
CA MET A 17 -10.05 -9.67 4.75
C MET A 17 -8.85 -9.73 5.71
N SER A 18 -8.45 -10.94 6.09
CA SER A 18 -7.45 -11.15 7.14
C SER A 18 -6.08 -10.62 6.74
N MET A 19 -5.69 -10.77 5.47
CA MET A 19 -4.42 -10.29 4.94
C MET A 19 -4.24 -8.78 5.10
N LEU A 20 -5.19 -7.96 4.61
CA LEU A 20 -5.09 -6.51 4.72
C LEU A 20 -5.20 -6.05 6.18
N LYS A 21 -6.11 -6.65 6.98
CA LYS A 21 -6.22 -6.37 8.43
C LYS A 21 -4.90 -6.57 9.15
N ASN A 22 -4.27 -7.73 8.96
CA ASN A 22 -3.04 -8.10 9.66
C ASN A 22 -1.85 -7.23 9.24
N ARG A 23 -1.77 -6.83 7.96
CA ARG A 23 -0.71 -5.94 7.49
C ARG A 23 -0.92 -4.49 7.94
N ALA A 24 -2.16 -4.00 7.89
CA ALA A 24 -2.49 -2.62 8.23
C ALA A 24 -2.37 -2.32 9.74
N ARG A 25 -2.55 -3.32 10.62
CA ARG A 25 -2.53 -3.11 12.08
C ARG A 25 -1.28 -2.40 12.60
N HIS A 26 -0.13 -2.59 11.96
CA HIS A 26 1.13 -1.99 12.36
C HIS A 26 1.18 -0.47 12.14
N TYR A 27 0.24 0.04 11.35
CA TYR A 27 0.09 1.44 11.00
C TYR A 27 -1.11 2.09 11.69
N ALA A 28 -1.77 1.41 12.63
CA ALA A 28 -2.97 1.94 13.30
C ALA A 28 -2.70 3.30 13.95
N ASN A 29 -3.63 4.23 13.76
CA ASN A 29 -3.49 5.61 14.22
C ASN A 29 -4.81 6.10 14.84
N HIS A 30 -4.72 6.86 15.93
CA HIS A 30 -5.86 7.39 16.69
C HIS A 30 -5.95 8.93 16.66
N LYS A 31 -5.13 9.61 15.85
CA LYS A 31 -5.21 11.06 15.67
C LYS A 31 -6.60 11.46 15.16
N ALA A 32 -7.20 12.46 15.80
CA ALA A 32 -8.45 13.07 15.37
C ALA A 32 -8.24 14.00 14.16
N GLY A 33 -9.31 14.26 13.39
CA GLY A 33 -9.29 15.12 12.21
C GLY A 33 -9.82 14.43 10.95
N GLU A 34 -9.80 15.15 9.83
CA GLU A 34 -10.08 14.59 8.51
C GLU A 34 -8.89 13.75 8.03
N ALA A 35 -9.16 12.70 7.26
CA ALA A 35 -8.12 11.90 6.65
C ALA A 35 -7.66 12.52 5.33
N ASP A 36 -6.35 12.47 5.08
CA ASP A 36 -5.76 12.86 3.80
C ASP A 36 -6.26 11.97 2.66
N ILE A 37 -6.36 10.65 2.91
CA ILE A 37 -6.80 9.66 1.94
C ILE A 37 -7.88 8.77 2.55
N THR A 38 -8.96 8.54 1.81
CA THR A 38 -10.01 7.56 2.16
C THR A 38 -10.06 6.45 1.12
N ILE A 39 -9.97 5.19 1.54
CA ILE A 39 -10.07 3.99 0.72
C ILE A 39 -11.27 3.17 1.22
N PRO A 40 -12.46 3.33 0.60
CA PRO A 40 -13.66 2.63 1.04
C PRO A 40 -13.63 1.17 0.59
N TYR A 41 -14.19 0.28 1.40
CA TYR A 41 -14.42 -1.09 0.99
C TYR A 41 -15.55 -1.17 -0.05
N ARG A 42 -15.30 -1.87 -1.16
CA ARG A 42 -16.26 -2.04 -2.27
C ARG A 42 -16.21 -3.49 -2.74
N GLU A 43 -17.01 -4.35 -2.13
CA GLU A 43 -16.99 -5.79 -2.40
C GLU A 43 -17.18 -6.14 -3.88
N GLU A 44 -18.20 -5.56 -4.52
CA GLU A 44 -18.48 -5.80 -5.95
C GLU A 44 -17.30 -5.40 -6.83
N TRP A 45 -16.62 -4.30 -6.50
CA TRP A 45 -15.44 -3.85 -7.24
C TRP A 45 -14.28 -4.85 -7.13
N TYR A 46 -14.01 -5.38 -5.93
CA TYR A 46 -13.00 -6.44 -5.76
C TYR A 46 -13.41 -7.74 -6.48
N ARG A 47 -14.69 -8.08 -6.49
CA ARG A 47 -15.20 -9.26 -7.23
C ARG A 47 -15.07 -9.10 -8.74
N GLU A 48 -15.24 -7.89 -9.28
CA GLU A 48 -14.98 -7.65 -10.71
C GLU A 48 -13.48 -7.70 -11.02
N LYS A 49 -12.65 -7.09 -10.15
CA LYS A 49 -11.19 -7.12 -10.29
C LYS A 49 -10.60 -8.52 -10.17
N SER A 50 -11.19 -9.41 -9.38
CA SER A 50 -10.73 -10.81 -9.27
C SER A 50 -10.89 -11.59 -10.56
N LYS A 51 -11.82 -11.22 -11.43
CA LYS A 51 -11.96 -11.81 -12.78
C LYS A 51 -10.77 -11.47 -13.68
N LEU A 52 -10.10 -10.34 -13.44
CA LEU A 52 -8.92 -9.92 -14.23
C LEU A 52 -7.66 -10.71 -13.86
N HIS A 53 -7.56 -11.19 -12.62
CA HIS A 53 -6.44 -11.99 -12.13
C HIS A 53 -6.95 -13.19 -11.34
N PRO A 54 -7.45 -14.23 -12.02
CA PRO A 54 -8.09 -15.38 -11.37
C PRO A 54 -7.13 -16.22 -10.52
N THR A 55 -5.82 -15.98 -10.61
CA THR A 55 -4.80 -16.62 -9.78
C THR A 55 -4.70 -16.03 -8.37
N LEU A 56 -5.23 -14.82 -8.15
CA LEU A 56 -5.24 -14.20 -6.82
C LEU A 56 -6.44 -14.71 -6.01
N THR A 57 -6.20 -15.04 -4.75
CA THR A 57 -7.27 -15.23 -3.77
C THR A 57 -8.04 -13.93 -3.56
N PHE A 58 -9.26 -14.03 -3.04
CA PHE A 58 -10.05 -12.83 -2.75
C PHE A 58 -9.38 -11.92 -1.70
N GLU A 59 -8.64 -12.49 -0.73
CA GLU A 59 -7.88 -11.72 0.24
C GLU A 59 -6.72 -10.95 -0.40
N GLU A 60 -5.97 -11.60 -1.30
CA GLU A 60 -4.90 -10.93 -2.08
C GLU A 60 -5.48 -9.85 -2.98
N ASN A 61 -6.68 -10.06 -3.51
CA ASN A 61 -7.37 -9.08 -4.34
C ASN A 61 -7.67 -7.80 -3.55
N GLU A 62 -8.34 -7.90 -2.39
CA GLU A 62 -8.58 -6.73 -1.54
C GLU A 62 -7.26 -6.00 -1.22
N TYR A 63 -6.22 -6.75 -0.84
CA TYR A 63 -4.92 -6.20 -0.49
C TYR A 63 -4.25 -5.44 -1.65
N VAL A 64 -4.14 -6.06 -2.83
CA VAL A 64 -3.46 -5.49 -4.00
C VAL A 64 -4.19 -4.24 -4.50
N TRP A 65 -5.51 -4.31 -4.64
CA TRP A 65 -6.27 -3.22 -5.25
C TRP A 65 -6.50 -2.06 -4.29
N SER A 66 -6.59 -2.31 -2.97
CA SER A 66 -6.52 -1.24 -1.97
C SER A 66 -5.17 -0.50 -2.06
N GLY A 67 -4.08 -1.25 -2.24
CA GLY A 67 -2.74 -0.69 -2.44
C GLY A 67 -2.64 0.16 -3.70
N GLU A 68 -3.18 -0.30 -4.84
CA GLU A 68 -3.21 0.48 -6.08
C GLU A 68 -3.95 1.81 -5.89
N GLU A 69 -5.14 1.80 -5.27
CA GLU A 69 -5.90 3.02 -5.02
C GLU A 69 -5.14 4.00 -4.13
N PHE A 70 -4.42 3.49 -3.11
CA PHE A 70 -3.51 4.30 -2.30
C PHE A 70 -2.42 4.94 -3.18
N TYR A 71 -1.72 4.17 -4.01
CA TYR A 71 -0.62 4.69 -4.84
C TYR A 71 -1.08 5.76 -5.82
N LEU A 72 -2.26 5.61 -6.41
CA LEU A 72 -2.82 6.61 -7.31
C LEU A 72 -3.19 7.91 -6.58
N LYS A 73 -3.77 7.81 -5.37
CA LYS A 73 -4.09 9.00 -4.56
C LYS A 73 -2.85 9.67 -3.99
N LEU A 74 -1.80 8.91 -3.70
CA LEU A 74 -0.52 9.41 -3.19
C LEU A 74 0.12 10.44 -4.14
N LEU A 75 -0.16 10.36 -5.45
CA LEU A 75 0.30 11.34 -6.44
C LEU A 75 -0.18 12.77 -6.12
N LEU A 76 -1.37 12.92 -5.52
CA LEU A 76 -1.90 14.22 -5.09
C LEU A 76 -1.11 14.83 -3.94
N PHE A 77 -0.34 14.00 -3.23
CA PHE A 77 0.53 14.38 -2.12
C PHE A 77 2.01 14.39 -2.51
N ARG A 78 2.30 14.46 -3.83
CA ARG A 78 3.66 14.45 -4.39
C ARG A 78 4.48 13.22 -3.99
N GLY A 79 3.82 12.11 -3.67
CA GLY A 79 4.46 10.82 -3.44
C GLY A 79 4.13 9.83 -4.56
N PHE A 80 4.89 8.76 -4.66
CA PHE A 80 4.61 7.64 -5.56
C PHE A 80 5.18 6.34 -4.98
N MET A 81 4.68 5.20 -5.43
CA MET A 81 5.24 3.90 -5.05
C MET A 81 6.32 3.49 -6.03
N LEU A 82 7.50 3.18 -5.51
CA LEU A 82 8.58 2.56 -6.25
C LEU A 82 8.98 1.26 -5.57
N HIS A 83 8.93 0.16 -6.31
CA HIS A 83 9.46 -1.10 -5.82
C HIS A 83 10.99 -1.11 -5.98
N ALA A 84 11.69 -0.72 -4.91
CA ALA A 84 13.14 -0.62 -4.85
C ALA A 84 13.66 -0.92 -3.44
N SER A 85 14.94 -1.25 -3.34
CA SER A 85 15.68 -1.11 -2.08
C SER A 85 16.36 0.26 -2.03
N ALA A 86 16.58 0.78 -0.83
CA ALA A 86 17.05 2.14 -0.61
C ALA A 86 18.21 2.18 0.38
N VAL A 87 19.25 2.97 0.07
CA VAL A 87 20.36 3.26 0.99
C VAL A 87 20.66 4.76 1.01
N VAL A 88 21.01 5.29 2.18
CA VAL A 88 21.48 6.67 2.33
C VAL A 88 23.00 6.66 2.37
N TYR A 89 23.63 7.38 1.46
CA TYR A 89 25.09 7.52 1.40
C TYR A 89 25.46 8.95 1.03
N ASP A 90 26.36 9.57 1.78
CA ASP A 90 26.78 10.97 1.64
C ASP A 90 25.60 11.95 1.47
N GLY A 91 24.56 11.79 2.31
CA GLY A 91 23.37 12.63 2.31
C GLY A 91 22.41 12.44 1.13
N ASN A 92 22.69 11.48 0.24
CA ASN A 92 21.86 11.16 -0.92
C ASN A 92 21.16 9.81 -0.74
N ALA A 93 19.93 9.70 -1.24
CA ALA A 93 19.19 8.44 -1.28
C ALA A 93 19.39 7.75 -2.63
N TYR A 94 19.89 6.51 -2.60
CA TYR A 94 20.07 5.66 -3.78
C TYR A 94 19.01 4.57 -3.78
N LEU A 95 18.27 4.46 -4.89
CA LEU A 95 17.16 3.53 -5.07
C LEU A 95 17.52 2.50 -6.14
N PHE A 96 17.51 1.22 -5.77
CA PHE A 96 17.84 0.11 -6.67
C PHE A 96 16.57 -0.66 -7.01
N SER A 97 16.16 -0.62 -8.28
CA SER A 97 15.02 -1.38 -8.80
C SER A 97 15.46 -2.34 -9.90
N ALA A 98 15.04 -3.60 -9.80
CA ALA A 98 15.44 -4.71 -10.66
C ALA A 98 14.51 -5.91 -10.40
N PRO A 99 14.42 -6.92 -11.30
CA PRO A 99 13.68 -8.16 -11.07
C PRO A 99 14.06 -8.88 -9.77
N SER A 100 13.19 -9.74 -9.23
CA SER A 100 13.49 -10.53 -8.03
C SER A 100 14.70 -11.46 -8.24
N GLY A 101 15.46 -11.75 -7.18
CA GLY A 101 16.64 -12.63 -7.23
C GLY A 101 17.93 -11.99 -7.75
N THR A 102 17.92 -10.71 -8.12
CA THR A 102 19.08 -9.96 -8.64
C THR A 102 20.05 -9.45 -7.58
N GLY A 103 19.84 -9.76 -6.30
CA GLY A 103 20.73 -9.34 -5.21
C GLY A 103 20.49 -7.93 -4.65
N LYS A 104 19.40 -7.23 -5.03
CA LYS A 104 19.04 -5.90 -4.50
C LYS A 104 19.18 -5.82 -2.97
N SER A 105 18.47 -6.69 -2.25
CA SER A 105 18.47 -6.73 -0.77
C SER A 105 19.77 -7.22 -0.15
N THR A 106 20.72 -7.73 -0.95
CA THR A 106 22.03 -8.19 -0.48
C THR A 106 23.09 -7.09 -0.57
N HIS A 107 22.88 -6.08 -1.43
CA HIS A 107 23.85 -5.02 -1.72
C HIS A 107 23.41 -3.61 -1.27
N THR A 108 22.15 -3.42 -0.87
CA THR A 108 21.66 -2.25 -0.12
C THR A 108 21.50 -2.58 1.34
#